data_AF-A0A1C6FPU0-F1
#
_entry.id   AF-A0A1C6FPU0-F1
#
_cell.length_a   1.000
_cell.length_b   1.000
_cell.length_c   1.000
_cell.angle_alpha   90.00
_cell.angle_beta   90.00
_cell.angle_gamma   90.00
#
_symmetry.space_group_name_H-M   'P 1'
#
loop_
_entity.id
_entity.type
_entity.pdbx_description
1 polymer ?
#
loop_
_entity_poly.entity_id
_entity_poly.type
_entity_poly.pdbx_seq_one_letter_code
_entity_poly.pdbx_strand_id
1 'polypeptide(L)'
;MTDNVPSVEQITVFIDDILATDINTTEGKKAIADIMISKVYVYDDKLTVIFKDKDGKSVDIPLSAVSDSSSADCAPSALGSQAILSTNHREKV
;
A
#
# COMPACT_ATOMS: atom_id res chain seq x y z
N MET A 1 -25.23 -8.08 -13.99
CA MET A 1 -24.36 -7.33 -13.07
C MET A 1 -24.53 -7.99 -11.72
N THR A 2 -23.60 -8.84 -11.31
CA THR A 2 -23.68 -9.50 -10.00
C THR A 2 -23.26 -8.49 -8.95
N ASP A 3 -24.22 -8.08 -8.13
CA ASP A 3 -24.02 -7.26 -6.95
C ASP A 3 -22.93 -7.91 -6.09
N ASN A 4 -21.71 -7.37 -6.15
CA ASN A 4 -20.60 -7.72 -5.26
C ASN A 4 -20.83 -7.06 -3.89
N VAL A 5 -22.05 -7.21 -3.36
CA VAL A 5 -22.40 -6.74 -2.03
C VAL A 5 -22.13 -7.92 -1.10
N PRO A 6 -21.12 -7.84 -0.22
CA PRO A 6 -20.81 -8.93 0.70
C PRO A 6 -22.01 -9.20 1.61
N SER A 7 -22.23 -10.48 1.92
CA SER A 7 -23.30 -10.86 2.85
C SER A 7 -22.97 -10.38 4.27
N VAL A 8 -24.00 -10.25 5.11
CA VAL A 8 -23.82 -9.86 6.52
C VAL A 8 -22.86 -10.82 7.24
N GLU A 9 -22.95 -12.13 6.97
CA GLU A 9 -22.04 -13.12 7.53
C GLU A 9 -20.58 -12.90 7.11
N GLN A 10 -20.34 -12.56 5.83
CA GLN A 10 -18.99 -12.25 5.35
C GLN A 10 -18.42 -10.99 6.01
N ILE A 11 -19.27 -9.99 6.24
CA ILE A 11 -18.87 -8.76 6.94
C ILE A 11 -18.52 -9.08 8.40
N THR A 12 -19.32 -9.90 9.08
CA THR A 12 -19.06 -10.29 10.48
C THR A 12 -17.76 -11.06 10.62
N VAL A 13 -17.51 -12.06 9.75
CA VAL A 13 -16.24 -12.82 9.75
C VAL A 13 -15.05 -11.89 9.53
N PHE A 14 -15.16 -10.95 8.59
CA PHE A 14 -14.10 -9.98 8.35
C PHE A 14 -13.84 -9.08 9.57
N ILE A 15 -14.88 -8.68 10.31
CA ILE A 15 -14.72 -7.90 11.55
C ILE A 15 -14.05 -8.75 12.63
N ASP A 16 -14.46 -10.00 12.80
CA ASP A 16 -13.87 -10.91 13.79
C ASP A 16 -12.38 -11.18 13.48
N ASP A 17 -12.02 -11.34 12.21
CA ASP A 17 -10.64 -11.50 11.77
C ASP A 17 -9.78 -10.26 12.10
N ILE A 18 -10.33 -9.05 11.92
CA ILE A 18 -9.66 -7.81 12.30
C ILE A 18 -9.46 -7.75 13.81
N LEU A 19 -10.47 -8.11 14.60
CA LEU A 19 -10.39 -8.09 16.06
C LEU A 19 -9.43 -9.14 16.61
N ALA A 20 -9.29 -10.29 15.93
CA ALA A 20 -8.34 -11.34 16.27
C ALA A 20 -6.91 -11.05 15.78
N THR A 21 -6.73 -10.08 14.88
CA THR A 21 -5.42 -9.74 14.31
C THR A 21 -4.48 -9.17 15.38
N ASP A 22 -3.33 -9.82 15.58
CA ASP A 22 -2.31 -9.33 16.51
C ASP A 22 -1.53 -8.14 15.90
N ILE A 23 -1.85 -6.94 16.39
CA ILE A 23 -1.24 -5.67 16.01
C ILE A 23 0.24 -5.53 16.40
N ASN A 24 0.79 -6.46 17.19
CA ASN A 24 2.21 -6.44 17.54
C ASN A 24 3.07 -7.08 16.45
N THR A 25 2.49 -7.92 15.60
CA THR A 25 3.16 -8.56 14.46
C THR A 25 3.30 -7.60 13.28
N THR A 26 4.34 -7.78 12.46
CA THR A 26 4.53 -6.99 11.22
C THR A 26 3.35 -7.19 10.26
N GLU A 27 2.80 -8.39 10.19
CA GLU A 27 1.67 -8.73 9.34
C GLU A 27 0.39 -8.05 9.82
N GLY A 28 0.10 -8.09 11.13
CA GLY A 28 -1.06 -7.40 11.70
C GLY A 28 -0.99 -5.87 11.54
N LYS A 29 0.19 -5.26 11.71
CA LYS A 29 0.38 -3.82 11.44
C LYS A 29 0.08 -3.45 10.00
N LYS A 30 0.51 -4.28 9.05
CA LYS A 30 0.23 -4.08 7.62
C LYS A 30 -1.26 -4.25 7.31
N ALA A 31 -1.90 -5.30 7.84
CA ALA A 31 -3.32 -5.55 7.64
C ALA A 31 -4.18 -4.37 8.14
N ILE A 32 -3.90 -3.85 9.35
CA ILE A 32 -4.61 -2.68 9.89
C ILE A 32 -4.34 -1.43 9.05
N ALA A 33 -3.10 -1.22 8.60
CA ALA A 33 -2.77 -0.11 7.73
C ALA A 33 -3.55 -0.18 6.40
N ASP A 34 -3.64 -1.34 5.76
CA ASP A 34 -4.39 -1.52 4.49
C ASP A 34 -5.90 -1.28 4.66
N ILE A 35 -6.45 -1.65 5.82
CA ILE A 35 -7.85 -1.41 6.14
C ILE A 35 -8.11 0.08 6.35
N MET A 36 -7.30 0.74 7.19
CA MET A 36 -7.57 2.10 7.64
C MET A 36 -7.06 3.19 6.68
N ILE A 37 -6.02 2.94 5.90
CA ILE A 37 -5.40 3.95 5.03
C ILE A 37 -6.13 3.98 3.68
N SER A 38 -6.52 5.17 3.26
CA SER A 38 -7.09 5.43 1.94
C SER A 38 -6.01 5.73 0.92
N LYS A 39 -5.11 6.67 1.25
CA LYS A 39 -4.05 7.17 0.36
C LYS A 39 -2.81 7.55 1.14
N VAL A 40 -1.65 7.41 0.50
CA VAL A 40 -0.38 7.93 1.01
C VAL A 40 0.23 8.80 -0.08
N TYR A 41 0.59 10.04 0.27
CA TYR A 41 1.37 10.93 -0.58
C TYR A 41 2.77 11.05 -0.01
N VAL A 42 3.75 10.99 -0.90
CA VAL A 42 5.16 11.12 -0.57
C VAL A 42 5.67 12.43 -1.15
N TYR A 43 6.25 13.26 -0.29
CA TYR A 43 6.93 14.50 -0.64
C TYR A 43 8.41 14.39 -0.24
N ASP A 44 9.24 15.34 -0.69
CA ASP A 44 10.67 15.35 -0.38
C ASP A 44 10.97 15.52 1.11
N ASP A 45 10.06 16.11 1.89
CA ASP A 45 10.23 16.45 3.30
C ASP A 45 9.27 15.70 4.24
N LYS A 46 8.18 15.14 3.72
CA LYS A 46 7.13 14.50 4.53
C LYS A 46 6.33 13.41 3.81
N LEU A 47 5.63 12.61 4.60
CA LEU A 47 4.59 11.69 4.18
C LEU A 47 3.24 12.23 4.65
N THR A 48 2.25 12.30 3.77
CA THR A 48 0.86 12.60 4.16
C THR A 48 0.02 11.33 4.02
N VAL A 49 -0.52 10.84 5.13
CA VAL A 49 -1.40 9.66 5.17
C VAL A 49 -2.84 10.12 5.32
N ILE A 50 -3.72 9.68 4.41
CA ILE A 50 -5.18 9.93 4.49
C ILE A 50 -5.87 8.64 4.91
N PHE A 51 -6.67 8.72 5.96
CA PHE A 51 -7.44 7.59 6.48
C PHE A 51 -8.81 7.48 5.82
N LYS A 52 -9.35 6.26 5.75
CA LYS A 52 -10.73 5.95 5.36
C LYS A 52 -11.70 6.35 6.48
N ASP A 53 -11.69 7.63 6.84
CA ASP A 53 -12.61 8.24 7.79
C ASP A 53 -13.63 9.10 7.03
N LYS A 54 -14.83 9.29 7.59
CA LYS A 54 -15.89 10.12 6.97
C LYS A 54 -15.45 11.58 6.79
N ASP A 55 -14.56 12.05 7.66
CA ASP A 55 -14.03 13.41 7.64
C ASP A 55 -12.76 13.54 6.78
N GLY A 56 -12.26 12.43 6.22
CA GLY A 56 -11.05 12.44 5.38
C GLY A 56 -9.80 12.92 6.13
N LYS A 57 -9.70 12.60 7.44
CA LYS A 57 -8.58 13.02 8.29
C LYS A 57 -7.26 12.61 7.66
N SER A 58 -6.30 13.54 7.70
CA SER A 58 -4.95 13.33 7.22
C SER A 58 -3.95 13.61 8.33
N VAL A 59 -2.83 12.88 8.29
CA VAL A 59 -1.70 13.05 9.21
C VAL A 59 -0.45 13.26 8.37
N ASP A 60 0.25 14.35 8.66
CA ASP A 60 1.56 14.65 8.10
C ASP A 60 2.64 14.11 9.03
N ILE A 61 3.49 13.23 8.49
CA ILE A 61 4.60 12.59 9.17
C ILE A 61 5.89 13.15 8.54
N PRO A 62 6.68 13.95 9.26
CA PRO A 62 7.95 14.43 8.75
C PRO A 62 8.92 13.25 8.53
N LEU A 63 9.68 13.24 7.44
CA LEU A 63 10.60 12.15 7.12
C LEU A 63 11.69 11.94 8.18
N SER A 64 12.03 12.99 8.93
CA SER A 64 12.94 12.89 10.07
C SER A 64 12.45 11.91 11.13
N ALA A 65 11.13 11.82 11.36
CA ALA A 65 10.55 10.90 12.34
C ALA A 65 10.53 9.43 11.85
N VAL A 66 10.65 9.21 10.54
CA VAL A 66 10.72 7.88 9.92
C VAL A 66 12.17 7.38 9.85
N SER A 67 13.13 8.32 9.88
CA SER A 67 14.56 8.04 9.72
C SER A 67 15.20 7.37 10.94
N ASP A 68 14.58 7.47 12.13
CA ASP A 68 15.13 6.91 13.37
C ASP A 68 14.91 5.38 13.52
N SER A 69 14.10 4.75 12.65
CA SER A 69 14.02 3.28 12.56
C SER A 69 15.01 2.75 11.51
N SER A 70 16.28 2.69 11.91
CA SER A 70 17.41 2.24 11.10
C SER A 70 17.21 0.86 10.43
N SER A 71 17.48 0.87 9.12
CA SER A 71 17.92 -0.21 8.22
C SER A 71 17.01 -1.42 7.98
N ALA A 72 16.15 -1.30 6.96
CA ALA A 72 15.88 -2.42 6.05
C ALA A 72 15.96 -1.91 4.61
N ASP A 73 16.77 -2.60 3.82
CA ASP A 73 17.15 -2.32 2.44
C ASP A 73 16.04 -1.77 1.55
N CYS A 74 16.03 -0.46 1.33
CA CYS A 74 15.48 0.09 0.11
C CYS A 74 16.57 0.02 -0.96
N ALA A 75 16.86 -1.20 -1.43
CA ALA A 75 17.57 -1.36 -2.68
C ALA A 75 16.61 -0.89 -3.79
N PRO A 76 16.93 0.14 -4.59
CA PRO A 76 16.19 0.37 -5.82
C PRO A 76 16.47 -0.85 -6.68
N SER A 77 15.50 -1.74 -6.85
CA SER A 77 15.50 -2.70 -7.94
C SER A 77 15.26 -1.94 -9.25
N ALA A 78 16.24 -1.11 -9.61
CA ALA A 78 16.53 -0.73 -10.98
C ALA A 78 17.13 -1.95 -11.68
N LEU A 79 16.34 -3.02 -11.82
CA LEU A 79 16.54 -3.97 -12.90
C LEU A 79 15.64 -3.49 -14.02
N GLY A 80 16.22 -2.69 -14.91
CA GLY A 80 15.55 -2.22 -16.11
C GLY A 80 14.98 -3.41 -16.87
N SER A 81 13.67 -3.58 -16.81
CA SER A 81 12.93 -4.30 -17.83
C SER A 81 12.97 -3.44 -19.08
N GLN A 82 14.08 -3.55 -19.82
CA GLN A 82 14.10 -3.29 -21.26
C GLN A 82 13.06 -4.23 -21.87
N ALA A 83 11.82 -3.75 -22.01
CA ALA A 83 10.85 -4.40 -22.86
C ALA A 83 11.36 -4.24 -24.30
N ILE A 84 12.11 -5.23 -24.78
CA ILE A 84 12.48 -5.33 -26.19
C ILE A 84 11.19 -5.55 -26.96
N LEU A 85 10.64 -4.46 -27.50
CA LEU A 85 9.59 -4.52 -28.51
C LEU A 85 10.25 -4.93 -29.83
N SER A 86 10.33 -6.24 -30.10
CA SER A 86 10.73 -6.76 -31.40
C SER A 86 9.69 -6.39 -32.46
N THR A 87 9.86 -5.24 -33.10
CA THR A 87 9.21 -4.94 -34.37
C THR A 87 10.09 -5.45 -35.49
N ASN A 88 9.64 -6.54 -36.12
CA ASN A 88 10.25 -7.07 -37.33
C ASN A 88 10.09 -6.03 -38.46
N HIS A 89 11.18 -5.41 -38.90
CA HIS A 89 11.23 -4.85 -40.24
C HIS A 89 12.52 -5.25 -40.94
N ARG A 90 12.33 -6.04 -42.00
CA ARG A 90 13.33 -6.62 -42.88
C ARG A 90 13.53 -5.63 -44.02
N GLU A 91 14.67 -4.96 -44.09
CA GLU A 91 15.05 -4.22 -45.29
C GLU A 91 16.36 -4.77 -45.85
N LYS A 92 16.27 -5.24 -47.09
CA LYS A 92 17.38 -5.69 -47.94
C LYS A 92 18.12 -4.46 -48.47
N VAL A 93 19.44 -4.45 -48.38
CA VAL A 93 20.33 -3.96 -49.44
C VAL A 93 21.50 -4.91 -49.57
#